data_AF-A0A1V3WEK2-F1
#
_entry.id   AF-A0A1V3WEK2-F1
#
_cell.length_a   1.000
_cell.length_b   1.000
_cell.length_c   1.000
_cell.angle_alpha   90.00
_cell.angle_beta   90.00
_cell.angle_gamma   90.00
#
_symmetry.space_group_name_H-M   'P 1'
#
loop_
_entity.id
_entity.type
_entity.pdbx_description
1 polymer ?
#
loop_
_entity_poly.entity_id
_entity_poly.type
_entity_poly.pdbx_seq_one_letter_code
_entity_poly.pdbx_strand_id
1 'polypeptide(L)'
;MFTGLPGGDLVLPVRLPQGAGQWDHLAHFLADQSVWHKIDLVRVRDRKAPGGWRYYAHLLVHQAGYQSTSTRARRAQIPTDRRAGVDANVSNLAVASFAGGHPDQLVTEQISCTPEQQKTAAQAARRTRARQKALDRSRRNTNPDQYGPSVRQAARAARRAERGLTAKQITNPGGARHARADGVPLRAYRHDKLSGGYKRTRVDHAADARSISQAKHARAGDIAAQIVATHGNIVTVEDCSISTWARLWGKRIALFSPGMLVAALAGECAATGGQLHKAGTRSTAMSQHCLCGKRVPKTLTQRIHHCPDCGLHGDRDIVSAALAACVTLTDPDDPRTARVDYRLAHALRAGLASQQEWEGSVNRHQPPASPDAGSARTGSHHPVASAEQAALGPPPNRPGTPGRRGPSRKQPAPKLIGAA
;
A
#
# COMPACT_ATOMS: atom_id res chain seq x y z
N MET A 1 9.52 21.64 33.60
CA MET A 1 8.64 22.08 34.71
C MET A 1 7.48 22.82 34.07
N PHE A 2 6.26 22.54 34.51
CA PHE A 2 5.10 23.35 34.14
C PHE A 2 5.16 24.61 35.00
N THR A 3 4.94 25.76 34.41
CA THR A 3 4.89 27.03 35.14
C THR A 3 3.52 27.65 34.90
N GLY A 4 2.82 28.01 35.96
CA GLY A 4 1.49 28.60 35.90
C GLY A 4 0.94 28.74 37.31
N LEU A 5 0.30 29.87 37.60
CA LEU A 5 -0.39 30.09 38.88
C LEU A 5 -1.69 29.25 38.91
N PRO A 6 -2.19 28.85 40.10
CA PRO A 6 -3.52 28.25 40.22
C PRO A 6 -4.57 29.20 39.63
N GLY A 7 -5.24 28.79 38.54
CA GLY A 7 -6.24 29.61 37.83
C GLY A 7 -5.69 30.45 36.67
N GLY A 8 -4.40 30.36 36.34
CA GLY A 8 -3.79 31.00 35.16
C GLY A 8 -3.52 30.03 34.00
N ASP A 9 -2.97 30.57 32.91
CA ASP A 9 -2.61 29.79 31.72
C ASP A 9 -1.55 28.71 32.02
N LEU A 10 -1.74 27.53 31.45
CA LEU A 10 -0.75 26.45 31.49
C LEU A 10 0.39 26.76 30.51
N VAL A 11 1.55 27.17 31.02
CA VAL A 11 2.74 27.37 30.17
C VAL A 11 3.53 26.07 30.04
N LEU A 12 3.65 25.58 28.80
CA LEU A 12 4.39 24.37 28.46
C LEU A 12 5.59 24.69 27.57
N PRO A 13 6.85 24.44 28.00
CA PRO A 13 7.99 24.54 27.10
C PRO A 13 7.91 23.45 26.02
N VAL A 14 7.79 23.86 24.76
CA VAL A 14 7.76 22.97 23.60
C VAL A 14 9.10 22.98 22.88
N ARG A 15 9.55 21.80 22.45
CA ARG A 15 10.69 21.70 21.54
C ARG A 15 10.18 21.80 20.10
N LEU A 16 10.53 22.88 19.42
CA LEU A 16 10.21 23.03 18.01
C LEU A 16 11.13 22.14 17.15
N PRO A 17 10.60 21.53 16.08
CA PRO A 17 11.40 20.86 15.06
C PRO A 17 12.59 21.71 14.60
N GLN A 18 13.76 21.09 14.45
CA GLN A 18 14.98 21.75 14.00
C GLN A 18 15.48 21.08 12.72
N GLY A 19 16.19 21.84 11.89
CA GLY A 19 16.79 21.36 10.64
C GLY A 19 16.46 22.23 9.44
N ALA A 20 17.14 21.97 8.32
CA ALA A 20 16.95 22.71 7.07
C ALA A 20 15.47 22.65 6.61
N GLY A 21 14.93 23.81 6.22
CA GLY A 21 13.54 23.95 5.76
C GLY A 21 12.46 23.89 6.85
N GLN A 22 12.84 23.72 8.13
CA GLN A 22 11.85 23.72 9.23
C GLN A 22 11.40 25.12 9.61
N TRP A 23 12.22 26.15 9.38
CA TRP A 23 11.87 27.52 9.75
C TRP A 23 10.64 28.03 9.01
N ASP A 24 10.60 27.91 7.68
CA ASP A 24 9.44 28.34 6.88
C ASP A 24 8.15 27.61 7.29
N HIS A 25 8.27 26.31 7.57
CA HIS A 25 7.18 25.49 8.10
C HIS A 25 6.70 26.00 9.47
N LEU A 26 7.61 26.33 10.38
CA LEU A 26 7.27 26.85 11.71
C LEU A 26 6.69 28.25 11.64
N ALA A 27 7.30 29.13 10.84
CA ALA A 27 6.82 30.49 10.61
C ALA A 27 5.38 30.46 10.05
N HIS A 28 5.08 29.58 9.09
CA HIS A 28 3.72 29.42 8.55
C HIS A 28 2.68 29.18 9.63
N PHE A 29 2.99 28.37 10.66
CA PHE A 29 2.02 28.02 11.71
C PHE A 29 2.10 28.89 12.96
N LEU A 30 3.26 29.48 13.28
CA LEU A 30 3.51 30.14 14.56
C LEU A 30 3.60 31.66 14.47
N ALA A 31 3.80 32.24 13.28
CA ALA A 31 3.97 33.69 13.13
C ALA A 31 2.68 34.48 13.37
N ASP A 32 1.53 33.86 13.09
CA ASP A 32 0.21 34.47 13.29
C ASP A 32 -0.59 33.66 14.31
N GLN A 33 -0.93 34.27 15.44
CA GLN A 33 -1.74 33.63 16.47
C GLN A 33 -3.24 33.65 16.15
N SER A 34 -3.69 34.53 15.26
CA SER A 34 -5.12 34.66 14.91
C SER A 34 -5.66 33.41 14.21
N VAL A 35 -4.79 32.62 13.57
CA VAL A 35 -5.16 31.35 12.94
C VAL A 35 -5.16 30.16 13.90
N TRP A 36 -4.75 30.33 15.16
CA TRP A 36 -4.68 29.23 16.13
C TRP A 36 -6.08 28.85 16.60
N HIS A 37 -6.40 27.56 16.52
CA HIS A 37 -7.69 27.03 16.98
C HIS A 37 -7.58 26.46 18.39
N LYS A 38 -6.75 25.43 18.56
CA LYS A 38 -6.54 24.74 19.85
C LYS A 38 -5.24 23.95 19.85
N ILE A 39 -4.80 23.55 21.05
CA ILE A 39 -3.66 22.65 21.25
C ILE A 39 -4.15 21.33 21.85
N ASP A 40 -3.97 20.24 21.11
CA ASP A 40 -4.21 18.89 21.64
C ASP A 40 -2.91 18.30 22.19
N LEU A 41 -2.88 17.99 23.49
CA LEU A 41 -1.76 17.30 24.13
C LEU A 41 -1.87 15.79 23.95
N VAL A 42 -1.05 15.25 23.06
CA VAL A 42 -1.02 13.81 22.76
C VAL A 42 0.21 13.19 23.40
N ARG A 43 0.03 12.04 24.07
CA ARG A 43 1.15 11.26 24.60
C ARG A 43 1.32 9.94 23.88
N VAL A 44 2.57 9.59 23.63
CA VAL A 44 2.96 8.32 23.05
C VAL A 44 3.92 7.63 23.99
N ARG A 45 3.71 6.33 24.22
CA ARG A 45 4.62 5.55 25.05
C ARG A 45 5.98 5.47 24.37
N ASP A 46 7.01 5.96 25.05
CA ASP A 46 8.39 5.92 24.57
C ASP A 46 9.32 5.58 25.73
N ARG A 47 9.93 4.40 25.66
CA ARG A 47 10.86 3.93 26.68
C ARG A 47 12.15 4.74 26.77
N LYS A 48 12.48 5.51 25.73
CA LYS A 48 13.67 6.37 25.70
C LYS A 48 13.38 7.75 26.33
N ALA A 49 12.11 8.09 26.55
CA ALA A 49 11.73 9.34 27.17
C ALA A 49 11.70 9.22 28.71
N PRO A 50 12.08 10.28 29.46
CA PRO A 50 11.88 10.33 30.90
C PRO A 50 10.42 10.03 31.28
N GLY A 51 10.20 9.20 32.30
CA GLY A 51 8.85 8.76 32.69
C GLY A 51 8.16 7.81 31.71
N GLY A 52 8.82 7.39 30.63
CA GLY A 52 8.30 6.41 29.67
C GLY A 52 7.27 6.94 28.67
N TRP A 53 7.11 8.27 28.58
CA TRP A 53 6.16 8.96 27.71
C TRP A 53 6.81 10.12 26.99
N ARG A 54 6.53 10.24 25.69
CA ARG A 54 6.78 11.45 24.92
C ARG A 54 5.45 12.18 24.71
N TYR A 55 5.43 13.47 24.99
CA TYR A 55 4.29 14.34 24.77
C TYR A 55 4.51 15.16 23.50
N TYR A 56 3.44 15.37 22.75
CA TYR A 56 3.39 16.18 21.55
C TYR A 56 2.27 17.20 21.73
N ALA A 57 2.57 18.48 21.53
CA ALA A 57 1.59 19.54 21.45
C ALA A 57 1.22 19.69 19.98
N HIS A 58 0.00 19.27 19.61
CA HIS A 58 -0.51 19.42 18.26
C HIS A 58 -1.30 20.73 18.20
N LEU A 59 -0.72 21.74 17.57
CA LEU A 59 -1.42 22.98 17.25
C LEU A 59 -2.33 22.75 16.04
N LEU A 60 -3.63 22.90 16.24
CA LEU A 60 -4.62 22.96 15.16
C LEU A 60 -4.81 24.42 14.77
N VAL A 61 -4.92 24.66 13.47
CA VAL A 61 -5.08 26.01 12.90
C VAL A 61 -6.27 26.06 11.95
N HIS A 62 -6.82 27.26 11.75
CA HIS A 62 -7.94 27.53 10.84
C HIS A 62 -7.52 27.79 9.38
N GLN A 63 -6.23 27.69 9.07
CA GLN A 63 -5.69 27.89 7.74
C GLN A 63 -5.26 26.59 7.06
N ALA A 64 -4.99 26.66 5.76
CA ALA A 64 -4.44 25.55 5.00
C ALA A 64 -3.06 25.10 5.54
N GLY A 65 -2.77 23.82 5.32
CA GLY A 65 -1.47 23.25 5.67
C GLY A 65 -0.32 23.89 4.89
N TYR A 66 0.85 23.94 5.50
CA TYR A 66 2.08 24.43 4.88
C TYR A 66 2.42 23.67 3.60
N GLN A 67 2.92 24.42 2.60
CA GLN A 67 3.44 23.87 1.35
C GLN A 67 4.86 24.40 1.13
N SER A 68 5.82 23.51 0.90
CA SER A 68 7.20 23.91 0.60
C SER A 68 7.28 24.70 -0.71
N THR A 69 8.30 25.54 -0.85
CA THR A 69 8.60 26.24 -2.12
C THR A 69 8.71 25.28 -3.30
N SER A 70 9.36 24.13 -3.11
CA SER A 70 9.45 23.08 -4.13
C SER A 70 8.09 22.48 -4.51
N THR A 71 7.19 22.30 -3.54
CA THR A 71 5.83 21.80 -3.79
C THR A 71 5.03 22.83 -4.56
N ARG A 72 5.09 24.10 -4.15
CA ARG A 72 4.40 25.20 -4.84
C ARG A 72 4.91 25.36 -6.28
N ALA A 73 6.23 25.33 -6.49
CA ALA A 73 6.83 25.42 -7.81
C ALA A 73 6.42 24.24 -8.71
N ARG A 74 6.47 23.00 -8.19
CA ARG A 74 5.99 21.81 -8.92
C ARG A 74 4.52 21.97 -9.32
N ARG A 75 3.67 22.38 -8.38
CA ARG A 75 2.22 22.51 -8.63
C ARG A 75 1.88 23.61 -9.63
N ALA A 76 2.67 24.68 -9.68
CA ALA A 76 2.52 25.75 -10.66
C ALA A 76 2.85 25.31 -12.11
N GLN A 77 3.57 24.21 -12.29
CA GLN A 77 3.98 23.70 -13.60
C GLN A 77 3.13 22.51 -14.08
N ILE A 78 2.08 22.14 -13.33
CA ILE A 78 1.22 21.01 -13.71
C ILE A 78 0.51 21.32 -15.03
N PRO A 79 0.54 20.40 -16.01
CA PRO A 79 -0.20 20.58 -17.25
C PRO A 79 -1.71 20.50 -16.98
N THR A 80 -2.43 21.56 -17.34
CA THR A 80 -3.87 21.70 -17.07
C THR A 80 -4.76 21.11 -18.17
N ASP A 81 -4.25 21.00 -19.40
CA ASP A 81 -4.97 20.42 -20.54
C ASP A 81 -4.53 18.99 -20.83
N ARG A 82 -4.51 18.15 -19.79
CA ARG A 82 -4.22 16.72 -19.93
C ARG A 82 -5.30 15.88 -19.28
N ARG A 83 -5.57 14.74 -19.92
CA ARG A 83 -6.42 13.68 -19.38
C ARG A 83 -5.56 12.49 -19.08
N ALA A 84 -5.65 11.98 -17.87
CA ALA A 84 -4.92 10.80 -17.44
C ALA A 84 -5.88 9.68 -17.03
N GLY A 85 -5.48 8.46 -17.35
CA GLY A 85 -6.11 7.23 -16.89
C GLY A 85 -5.10 6.41 -16.11
N VAL A 86 -5.59 5.71 -15.09
CA VAL A 86 -4.79 4.93 -14.15
C VAL A 86 -5.38 3.54 -14.01
N ASP A 87 -4.55 2.52 -14.19
CA ASP A 87 -4.84 1.15 -13.78
C ASP A 87 -4.01 0.80 -12.55
N ALA A 88 -4.68 0.64 -11.41
CA ALA A 88 -4.04 0.31 -10.15
C ALA A 88 -4.15 -1.19 -9.90
N ASN A 89 -3.03 -1.90 -9.83
CA ASN A 89 -3.03 -3.31 -9.47
C ASN A 89 -2.31 -3.54 -8.12
N VAL A 90 -2.20 -4.79 -7.69
CA VAL A 90 -1.62 -5.18 -6.40
C VAL A 90 -0.11 -4.94 -6.30
N SER A 91 0.60 -4.83 -7.43
CA SER A 91 2.07 -4.74 -7.50
C SER A 91 2.62 -3.63 -8.40
N ASN A 92 1.78 -3.03 -9.23
CA ASN A 92 2.13 -1.93 -10.12
C ASN A 92 0.94 -0.98 -10.29
N LEU A 93 1.23 0.20 -10.84
CA LEU A 93 0.28 1.23 -11.21
C LEU A 93 0.67 1.67 -12.62
N ALA A 94 -0.19 1.45 -13.59
CA ALA A 94 -0.01 1.95 -14.94
C ALA A 94 -0.73 3.29 -15.09
N VAL A 95 -0.10 4.24 -15.75
CA VAL A 95 -0.65 5.56 -16.03
C VAL A 95 -0.51 5.82 -17.52
N ALA A 96 -1.54 6.37 -18.12
CA ALA A 96 -1.53 6.80 -19.52
C ALA A 96 -2.21 8.16 -19.62
N SER A 97 -1.65 9.08 -20.40
CA SER A 97 -2.21 10.43 -20.53
C SER A 97 -1.88 11.04 -21.88
N PHE A 98 -2.68 12.02 -22.29
CA PHE A 98 -2.48 12.78 -23.52
C PHE A 98 -2.95 14.22 -23.30
N ALA A 99 -2.47 15.14 -24.14
CA ALA A 99 -2.90 16.54 -24.11
C ALA A 99 -4.19 16.72 -24.91
N GLY A 100 -5.00 17.73 -24.53
CA GLY A 100 -6.16 18.14 -25.33
C GLY A 100 -5.75 18.40 -26.78
N GLY A 101 -6.54 17.88 -27.72
CA GLY A 101 -6.27 18.01 -29.17
C GLY A 101 -5.14 17.13 -29.73
N HIS A 102 -4.33 16.48 -28.90
CA HIS A 102 -3.21 15.63 -29.33
C HIS A 102 -3.25 14.21 -28.72
N PRO A 103 -4.31 13.42 -28.98
CA PRO A 103 -4.44 12.06 -28.47
C PRO A 103 -3.40 11.09 -29.04
N ASP A 104 -2.79 11.41 -30.17
CA ASP A 104 -1.68 10.66 -30.75
C ASP A 104 -0.38 10.76 -29.93
N GLN A 105 -0.24 11.79 -29.09
CA GLN A 105 0.91 11.99 -28.21
C GLN A 105 0.69 11.40 -26.82
N LEU A 106 0.49 10.09 -26.78
CA LEU A 106 0.29 9.35 -25.54
C LEU A 106 1.59 9.30 -24.72
N VAL A 107 1.50 9.60 -23.43
CA VAL A 107 2.58 9.41 -22.45
C VAL A 107 2.14 8.34 -21.47
N THR A 108 2.92 7.26 -21.36
CA THR A 108 2.65 6.14 -20.46
C THR A 108 3.75 5.97 -19.43
N GLU A 109 3.38 5.57 -18.22
CA GLU A 109 4.32 5.24 -17.14
C GLU A 109 3.84 3.98 -16.43
N GLN A 110 4.78 3.09 -16.05
CA GLN A 110 4.48 1.96 -15.18
C GLN A 110 5.30 2.05 -13.89
N ILE A 111 4.60 2.24 -12.78
CA ILE A 111 5.19 2.43 -11.47
C ILE A 111 5.12 1.13 -10.69
N SER A 112 6.27 0.62 -10.26
CA SER A 112 6.37 -0.59 -9.45
C SER A 112 7.36 -0.42 -8.30
N CYS A 113 7.43 -1.40 -7.39
CA CYS A 113 8.45 -1.39 -6.35
C CYS A 113 9.80 -1.88 -6.89
N THR A 114 10.86 -1.09 -6.72
CA THR A 114 12.22 -1.49 -7.13
C THR A 114 12.71 -2.72 -6.35
N PRO A 115 13.68 -3.49 -6.89
CA PRO A 115 14.27 -4.63 -6.18
C PRO A 115 14.79 -4.28 -4.77
N GLU A 116 15.37 -3.09 -4.60
CA GLU A 116 15.88 -2.57 -3.34
C GLU A 116 14.74 -2.31 -2.35
N GLN A 117 13.65 -1.71 -2.83
CA GLN A 117 12.43 -1.49 -2.04
C GLN A 117 11.83 -2.82 -1.59
N GLN A 118 11.77 -3.81 -2.50
CA GLN A 118 11.29 -5.17 -2.19
C GLN A 118 12.17 -5.85 -1.13
N LYS A 119 13.50 -5.80 -1.29
CA LYS A 119 14.47 -6.37 -0.33
C LYS A 119 14.33 -5.72 1.04
N THR A 120 14.24 -4.39 1.09
CA THR A 120 14.07 -3.61 2.33
C THR A 120 12.76 -3.97 3.02
N ALA A 121 11.66 -4.04 2.28
CA ALA A 121 10.36 -4.44 2.80
C ALA A 121 10.35 -5.89 3.32
N ALA A 122 11.00 -6.82 2.62
CA ALA A 122 11.13 -8.20 3.06
C ALA A 122 11.90 -8.31 4.39
N GLN A 123 12.99 -7.55 4.55
CA GLN A 123 13.74 -7.47 5.80
C GLN A 123 12.91 -6.87 6.93
N ALA A 124 12.20 -5.76 6.68
CA ALA A 124 11.30 -5.14 7.65
C ALA A 124 10.16 -6.09 8.08
N ALA A 125 9.58 -6.82 7.13
CA ALA A 125 8.56 -7.84 7.41
C ALA A 125 9.12 -9.00 8.25
N ARG A 126 10.36 -9.44 7.99
CA ARG A 126 11.05 -10.45 8.82
C ARG A 126 11.22 -9.96 10.26
N ARG A 127 11.71 -8.73 10.45
CA ARG A 127 11.87 -8.10 11.78
C ARG A 127 10.53 -7.98 12.51
N THR A 128 9.49 -7.52 11.81
CA THR A 128 8.11 -7.42 12.33
C THR A 128 7.60 -8.79 12.80
N ARG A 129 7.73 -9.83 11.98
CA ARG A 129 7.34 -11.21 12.36
C ARG A 129 8.12 -11.72 13.57
N ALA A 130 9.43 -11.47 13.63
CA ALA A 130 10.27 -11.88 14.75
C ALA A 130 9.82 -11.22 16.07
N ARG A 131 9.50 -9.92 16.03
CA ARG A 131 8.98 -9.21 17.21
C ARG A 131 7.60 -9.70 17.63
N GLN A 132 6.68 -9.92 16.69
CA GLN A 132 5.37 -10.49 17.02
C GLN A 132 5.53 -11.87 17.68
N LYS A 133 6.40 -12.74 17.14
CA LYS A 133 6.70 -14.04 17.76
C LYS A 133 7.33 -13.88 19.15
N ALA A 134 8.17 -12.88 19.37
CA ALA A 134 8.74 -12.60 20.69
C ALA A 134 7.67 -12.16 21.69
N LEU A 135 6.72 -11.31 21.28
CA LEU A 135 5.55 -10.93 22.08
C LEU A 135 4.70 -12.14 22.45
N ASP A 136 4.37 -12.98 21.46
CA ASP A 136 3.55 -14.17 21.67
C ASP A 136 4.24 -15.19 22.58
N ARG A 137 5.57 -15.38 22.44
CA ARG A 137 6.36 -16.22 23.36
C ARG A 137 6.38 -15.66 24.78
N SER A 138 6.66 -14.37 24.94
CA SER A 138 6.72 -13.75 26.28
C SER A 138 5.37 -13.82 26.99
N ARG A 139 4.27 -13.59 26.26
CA ARG A 139 2.91 -13.73 26.78
C ARG A 139 2.63 -15.16 27.24
N ARG A 140 2.96 -16.17 26.43
CA ARG A 140 2.79 -17.59 26.79
C ARG A 140 3.56 -17.98 28.04
N ASN A 141 4.83 -17.58 28.13
CA ASN A 141 5.67 -17.89 29.29
C ASN A 141 5.13 -17.26 30.59
N THR A 142 4.42 -16.13 30.50
CA THR A 142 3.85 -15.45 31.68
C THR A 142 2.46 -15.99 32.05
N ASN A 143 1.83 -16.77 31.16
CA ASN A 143 0.48 -17.31 31.32
C ASN A 143 0.40 -18.76 30.79
N PRO A 144 1.26 -19.68 31.27
CA PRO A 144 1.39 -21.01 30.68
C PRO A 144 0.12 -21.85 30.82
N ASP A 145 -0.64 -21.68 31.90
CA ASP A 145 -1.93 -22.30 32.19
C ASP A 145 -3.00 -22.08 31.11
N GLN A 146 -2.81 -21.08 30.25
CA GLN A 146 -3.77 -20.71 29.22
C GLN A 146 -3.46 -21.30 27.85
N TYR A 147 -2.38 -22.09 27.70
CA TYR A 147 -1.94 -22.63 26.42
C TYR A 147 -1.64 -24.12 26.52
N GLY A 148 -2.00 -24.85 25.47
CA GLY A 148 -1.67 -26.26 25.31
C GLY A 148 -0.25 -26.50 24.79
N PRO A 149 0.20 -27.78 24.78
CA PRO A 149 1.44 -28.16 24.13
C PRO A 149 1.42 -27.86 22.63
N SER A 150 2.58 -27.53 22.06
CA SER A 150 2.75 -27.56 20.60
C SER A 150 2.66 -28.99 20.08
N VAL A 151 2.40 -29.14 18.78
CA VAL A 151 2.40 -30.46 18.09
C VAL A 151 3.66 -31.26 18.40
N ARG A 152 4.83 -30.61 18.41
CA ARG A 152 6.11 -31.26 18.73
C ARG A 152 6.23 -31.67 20.19
N GLN A 153 5.68 -30.87 21.11
CA GLN A 153 5.65 -31.19 22.54
C GLN A 153 4.72 -32.37 22.82
N ALA A 154 3.53 -32.39 22.18
CA ALA A 154 2.58 -33.49 22.27
C ALA A 154 3.17 -34.79 21.71
N ALA A 155 3.75 -34.76 20.50
CA ALA A 155 4.40 -35.93 19.89
C ALA A 155 5.59 -36.44 20.71
N ARG A 156 6.32 -35.55 21.41
CA ARG A 156 7.37 -35.95 22.35
C ARG A 156 6.80 -36.62 23.60
N ALA A 157 5.68 -36.12 24.12
CA ALA A 157 5.01 -36.72 25.27
C ALA A 157 4.48 -38.12 24.93
N ALA A 158 3.84 -38.29 23.76
CA ALA A 158 3.35 -39.58 23.27
C ALA A 158 4.49 -40.62 23.17
N ARG A 159 5.59 -40.29 22.47
CA ARG A 159 6.76 -41.18 22.36
C ARG A 159 7.41 -41.55 23.69
N ARG A 160 7.28 -40.71 24.72
CA ARG A 160 7.78 -41.04 26.06
C ARG A 160 6.84 -42.02 26.75
N ALA A 161 5.53 -41.80 26.65
CA ALA A 161 4.52 -42.70 27.21
C ALA A 161 4.61 -44.11 26.60
N GLU A 162 4.78 -44.21 25.28
CA GLU A 162 5.02 -45.48 24.58
C GLU A 162 6.26 -46.24 25.11
N ARG A 163 7.27 -45.51 25.61
CA ARG A 163 8.50 -46.07 26.19
C ARG A 163 8.41 -46.30 27.70
N GLY A 164 7.23 -46.17 28.31
CA GLY A 164 7.05 -46.27 29.76
C GLY A 164 7.78 -45.19 30.57
N LEU A 165 8.24 -44.11 29.93
CA LEU A 165 8.98 -43.05 30.60
C LEU A 165 8.02 -42.08 31.29
N THR A 166 8.44 -41.57 32.45
CA THR A 166 7.65 -40.58 33.22
C THR A 166 7.32 -39.32 32.40
N ALA A 167 6.11 -38.81 32.63
CA ALA A 167 5.63 -37.59 32.01
C ALA A 167 6.48 -36.40 32.44
N LYS A 168 6.96 -35.61 31.47
CA LYS A 168 7.72 -34.39 31.75
C LYS A 168 6.79 -33.19 31.76
N GLN A 169 6.81 -32.41 32.84
CA GLN A 169 6.05 -31.17 32.93
C GLN A 169 6.48 -30.17 31.85
N ILE A 170 5.50 -29.55 31.18
CA ILE A 170 5.73 -28.53 30.16
C ILE A 170 5.62 -27.15 30.83
N THR A 171 6.76 -26.53 31.10
CA THR A 171 6.81 -25.20 31.72
C THR A 171 6.50 -24.06 30.74
N ASN A 172 6.83 -24.25 29.45
CA ASN A 172 6.60 -23.26 28.40
C ASN A 172 5.81 -23.88 27.23
N PRO A 173 4.47 -23.84 27.29
CA PRO A 173 3.62 -24.37 26.22
C PRO A 173 3.80 -23.57 24.92
N GLY A 174 4.08 -24.29 23.84
CA GLY A 174 4.26 -23.73 22.49
C GLY A 174 3.00 -23.80 21.61
N GLY A 175 1.90 -24.33 22.13
CA GLY A 175 0.67 -24.58 21.39
C GLY A 175 -0.28 -23.39 21.34
N ALA A 176 -1.50 -23.70 20.90
CA ALA A 176 -2.61 -22.75 20.83
C ALA A 176 -3.13 -22.43 22.23
N ARG A 177 -3.79 -21.26 22.34
CA ARG A 177 -4.50 -20.86 23.56
C ARG A 177 -5.73 -21.74 23.74
N HIS A 178 -6.09 -22.06 24.98
CA HIS A 178 -7.36 -22.70 25.26
C HIS A 178 -8.53 -21.79 24.86
N ALA A 179 -9.42 -22.34 24.05
CA ALA A 179 -10.57 -21.65 23.48
C ALA A 179 -11.77 -22.60 23.50
N ARG A 180 -12.97 -22.02 23.51
CA ARG A 180 -14.22 -22.76 23.30
C ARG A 180 -14.28 -23.27 21.85
N ALA A 181 -15.26 -24.13 21.55
CA ALA A 181 -15.48 -24.68 20.21
C ALA A 181 -15.69 -23.59 19.13
N ASP A 182 -16.23 -22.41 19.50
CA ASP A 182 -16.40 -21.26 18.61
C ASP A 182 -15.10 -20.45 18.36
N GLY A 183 -13.97 -20.90 18.92
CA GLY A 183 -12.67 -20.24 18.79
C GLY A 183 -12.46 -19.03 19.71
N VAL A 184 -13.43 -18.72 20.58
CA VAL A 184 -13.28 -17.64 21.57
C VAL A 184 -12.37 -18.11 22.71
N PRO A 185 -11.31 -17.36 23.05
CA PRO A 185 -10.44 -17.68 24.18
C PRO A 185 -11.22 -17.86 25.50
N LEU A 186 -10.93 -18.92 26.26
CA LEU A 186 -11.55 -19.14 27.57
C LEU A 186 -11.26 -17.98 28.54
N ARG A 187 -10.09 -17.37 28.40
CA ARG A 187 -9.70 -16.14 29.09
C ARG A 187 -9.38 -15.07 28.05
N ALA A 188 -9.84 -13.84 28.26
CA ALA A 188 -9.57 -12.76 27.33
C ALA A 188 -8.13 -12.22 27.50
N TYR A 189 -7.46 -11.85 26.38
CA TYR A 189 -6.09 -11.31 26.36
C TYR A 189 -5.83 -10.10 27.26
N ARG A 190 -6.88 -9.34 27.61
CA ARG A 190 -6.76 -8.17 28.51
C ARG A 190 -6.48 -8.56 29.96
N HIS A 191 -6.77 -9.80 30.35
CA HIS A 191 -6.55 -10.33 31.70
C HIS A 191 -5.24 -11.12 31.83
N ASP A 192 -4.38 -11.06 30.81
CA ASP A 192 -3.07 -11.71 30.81
C ASP A 192 -2.11 -10.96 31.74
N LYS A 193 -1.30 -11.69 32.50
CA LYS A 193 -0.12 -11.14 33.17
C LYS A 193 0.94 -10.85 32.11
N LEU A 194 1.48 -9.63 32.10
CA LEU A 194 2.45 -9.18 31.09
C LEU A 194 3.80 -8.84 31.73
N SER A 195 4.85 -9.51 31.28
CA SER A 195 6.22 -9.23 31.73
C SER A 195 6.71 -7.82 31.34
N GLY A 196 7.72 -7.31 32.05
CA GLY A 196 8.39 -6.05 31.66
C GLY A 196 8.98 -6.11 30.25
N GLY A 197 9.58 -7.25 29.89
CA GLY A 197 10.07 -7.52 28.53
C GLY A 197 8.99 -7.40 27.46
N TYR A 198 7.82 -8.03 27.69
CA TYR A 198 6.67 -7.91 26.80
C TYR A 198 6.25 -6.46 26.58
N LYS A 199 6.11 -5.69 27.68
CA LYS A 199 5.69 -4.29 27.61
C LYS A 199 6.67 -3.46 26.78
N ARG A 200 7.99 -3.67 26.95
CA ARG A 200 9.04 -3.00 26.15
C ARG A 200 8.97 -3.36 24.67
N THR A 201 8.97 -4.65 24.33
CA THR A 201 8.88 -5.10 22.93
C THR A 201 7.62 -4.60 22.25
N ARG A 202 6.50 -4.48 22.98
CA ARG A 202 5.24 -3.98 22.42
C ARG A 202 5.32 -2.51 22.05
N VAL A 203 6.00 -1.70 22.87
CA VAL A 203 6.24 -0.28 22.59
C VAL A 203 7.10 -0.13 21.34
N ASP A 204 8.23 -0.84 21.26
CA ASP A 204 9.10 -0.82 20.09
C ASP A 204 8.37 -1.32 18.82
N HIS A 205 7.56 -2.36 18.95
CA HIS A 205 6.78 -2.88 17.83
C HIS A 205 5.75 -1.87 17.31
N ALA A 206 5.08 -1.14 18.21
CA ALA A 206 4.13 -0.09 17.85
C ALA A 206 4.81 1.14 17.24
N ALA A 207 5.99 1.53 17.74
CA ALA A 207 6.77 2.62 17.16
C ALA A 207 7.19 2.31 15.72
N ASP A 208 7.73 1.12 15.47
CA ASP A 208 8.13 0.71 14.12
C ASP A 208 6.92 0.56 13.19
N ALA A 209 5.79 0.05 13.67
CA ALA A 209 4.56 -0.03 12.88
C ALA A 209 4.08 1.37 12.44
N ARG A 210 4.17 2.38 13.31
CA ARG A 210 3.85 3.78 12.97
C ARG A 210 4.82 4.34 11.93
N SER A 211 6.12 4.13 12.12
CA SER A 211 7.15 4.57 11.16
C SER A 211 6.96 3.94 9.78
N ILE A 212 6.66 2.63 9.72
CA ILE A 212 6.33 1.94 8.46
C ILE A 212 5.08 2.55 7.81
N SER A 213 4.04 2.86 8.59
CA SER A 213 2.83 3.49 8.07
C SER A 213 3.12 4.87 7.49
N GLN A 214 3.89 5.71 8.20
CA GLN A 214 4.30 7.04 7.75
C GLN A 214 5.12 6.96 6.45
N ALA A 215 6.08 6.03 6.36
CA ALA A 215 6.87 5.83 5.16
C ALA A 215 6.01 5.44 3.93
N LYS A 216 4.94 4.67 4.13
CA LYS A 216 3.99 4.35 3.06
C LYS A 216 3.18 5.56 2.60
N HIS A 217 2.73 6.40 3.54
CA HIS A 217 2.03 7.65 3.19
C HIS A 217 2.96 8.60 2.44
N ALA A 218 4.20 8.77 2.90
CA ALA A 218 5.20 9.60 2.23
C ALA A 218 5.45 9.11 0.79
N ARG A 219 5.78 7.83 0.61
CA ARG A 219 5.94 7.23 -0.72
C ARG A 219 4.71 7.42 -1.60
N ALA A 220 3.52 7.25 -1.04
CA ALA A 220 2.28 7.43 -1.81
C ALA A 220 2.08 8.89 -2.24
N GLY A 221 2.40 9.85 -1.37
CA GLY A 221 2.41 11.27 -1.68
C GLY A 221 3.44 11.64 -2.75
N ASP A 222 4.65 11.11 -2.66
CA ASP A 222 5.72 11.36 -3.65
C ASP A 222 5.32 10.83 -5.04
N ILE A 223 4.77 9.61 -5.10
CA ILE A 223 4.28 9.01 -6.35
C ILE A 223 3.10 9.82 -6.90
N ALA A 224 2.13 10.19 -6.07
CA ALA A 224 0.99 11.01 -6.50
C ALA A 224 1.44 12.36 -7.08
N ALA A 225 2.38 13.02 -6.39
CA ALA A 225 3.00 14.26 -6.82
C ALA A 225 3.70 14.15 -8.18
N GLN A 226 4.44 13.05 -8.40
CA GLN A 226 5.10 12.77 -9.68
C GLN A 226 4.06 12.55 -10.79
N ILE A 227 3.07 11.71 -10.54
CA ILE A 227 2.00 11.41 -11.51
C ILE A 227 1.30 12.69 -11.94
N VAL A 228 0.86 13.52 -10.99
CA VAL A 228 0.14 14.75 -11.30
C VAL A 228 1.03 15.75 -12.05
N ALA A 229 2.31 15.85 -11.68
CA ALA A 229 3.25 16.73 -12.37
C ALA A 229 3.47 16.34 -13.84
N THR A 230 3.50 15.04 -14.15
CA THR A 230 3.75 14.54 -15.51
C THR A 230 2.47 14.40 -16.33
N HIS A 231 1.42 13.86 -15.73
CA HIS A 231 0.22 13.40 -16.43
C HIS A 231 -0.97 14.36 -16.33
N GLY A 232 -0.91 15.35 -15.44
CA GLY A 232 -1.99 16.29 -15.17
C GLY A 232 -2.83 15.91 -13.95
N ASN A 233 -3.72 16.81 -13.56
CA ASN A 233 -4.55 16.71 -12.34
C ASN A 233 -5.99 16.21 -12.60
N ILE A 234 -6.35 15.91 -13.86
CA ILE A 234 -7.62 15.26 -14.22
C ILE A 234 -7.34 13.78 -14.51
N VAL A 235 -7.69 12.94 -13.53
CA VAL A 235 -7.32 11.52 -13.53
C VAL A 235 -8.57 10.65 -13.44
N THR A 236 -8.63 9.56 -14.20
CA THR A 236 -9.65 8.52 -14.05
C THR A 236 -9.04 7.19 -13.63
N VAL A 237 -9.64 6.51 -12.64
CA VAL A 237 -9.23 5.18 -12.18
C VAL A 237 -10.43 4.23 -12.16
N GLU A 238 -10.20 2.92 -12.25
CA GLU A 238 -11.25 1.93 -12.01
C GLU A 238 -11.80 2.01 -10.57
N ASP A 239 -13.13 1.92 -10.44
CA ASP A 239 -13.81 1.75 -9.15
C ASP A 239 -13.67 0.32 -8.64
N CYS A 240 -12.48 0.01 -8.15
CA CYS A 240 -12.11 -1.29 -7.63
C CYS A 240 -12.29 -1.37 -6.11
N SER A 241 -12.79 -2.52 -5.64
CA SER A 241 -12.93 -2.80 -4.21
C SER A 241 -11.58 -3.13 -3.56
N ILE A 242 -10.83 -2.09 -3.17
CA ILE A 242 -9.55 -2.19 -2.46
C ILE A 242 -9.69 -3.04 -1.17
N SER A 243 -10.84 -2.98 -0.50
CA SER A 243 -11.12 -3.79 0.70
C SER A 243 -11.19 -5.29 0.38
N THR A 244 -11.76 -5.64 -0.77
CA THR A 244 -11.73 -7.02 -1.28
C THR A 244 -10.30 -7.45 -1.59
N TRP A 245 -9.48 -6.56 -2.13
CA TRP A 245 -8.09 -6.88 -2.41
C TRP A 245 -7.26 -7.13 -1.15
N ALA A 246 -7.44 -6.30 -0.14
CA ALA A 246 -6.82 -6.50 1.17
C ALA A 246 -7.23 -7.83 1.80
N ARG A 247 -8.47 -8.30 1.57
CA ARG A 247 -8.94 -9.60 2.05
C ARG A 247 -8.35 -10.78 1.27
N LEU A 248 -8.25 -10.68 -0.05
CA LEU A 248 -7.78 -11.77 -0.92
C LEU A 248 -6.25 -11.94 -0.86
N TRP A 249 -5.51 -10.84 -0.99
CA TRP A 249 -4.05 -10.86 -1.12
C TRP A 249 -3.32 -10.45 0.17
N GLY A 250 -4.03 -9.87 1.14
CA GLY A 250 -3.53 -9.68 2.51
C GLY A 250 -2.20 -8.91 2.58
N LYS A 251 -1.17 -9.55 3.12
CA LYS A 251 0.15 -8.93 3.30
C LYS A 251 0.92 -8.75 2.00
N ARG A 252 0.52 -9.41 0.90
CA ARG A 252 1.22 -9.34 -0.39
C ARG A 252 1.04 -7.95 -1.05
N ILE A 253 -0.11 -7.31 -0.84
CA ILE A 253 -0.36 -5.95 -1.36
C ILE A 253 0.20 -4.85 -0.44
N ALA A 254 0.65 -5.22 0.76
CA ALA A 254 0.98 -4.24 1.79
C ALA A 254 2.25 -3.45 1.49
N LEU A 255 3.10 -3.94 0.58
CA LEU A 255 4.27 -3.20 0.12
C LEU A 255 3.83 -2.07 -0.82
N PHE A 256 3.15 -2.42 -1.92
CA PHE A 256 2.73 -1.45 -2.93
C PHE A 256 1.63 -0.51 -2.43
N SER A 257 0.71 -1.02 -1.61
CA SER A 257 -0.39 -0.29 -0.98
C SER A 257 -1.25 0.52 -1.96
N PRO A 258 -1.86 -0.12 -2.97
CA PRO A 258 -2.57 0.57 -4.05
C PRO A 258 -3.67 1.52 -3.55
N GLY A 259 -4.39 1.14 -2.48
CA GLY A 259 -5.39 2.03 -1.90
C GLY A 259 -4.83 3.32 -1.29
N MET A 260 -3.62 3.27 -0.72
CA MET A 260 -2.96 4.47 -0.23
C MET A 260 -2.47 5.35 -1.39
N LEU A 261 -2.02 4.72 -2.49
CA LEU A 261 -1.61 5.43 -3.70
C LEU A 261 -2.78 6.16 -4.35
N VAL A 262 -3.91 5.48 -4.57
CA VAL A 262 -5.12 6.09 -5.15
C VAL A 262 -5.66 7.21 -4.26
N ALA A 263 -5.63 7.03 -2.93
CA ALA A 263 -6.05 8.09 -2.01
C ALA A 263 -5.11 9.31 -2.03
N ALA A 264 -3.79 9.08 -2.08
CA ALA A 264 -2.81 10.16 -2.21
C ALA A 264 -2.96 10.89 -3.56
N LEU A 265 -3.22 10.15 -4.64
CA LEU A 265 -3.45 10.71 -5.97
C LEU A 265 -4.70 11.58 -6.01
N ALA A 266 -5.81 11.12 -5.42
CA ALA A 266 -7.03 11.93 -5.28
C ALA A 266 -6.76 13.23 -4.49
N GLY A 267 -6.00 13.14 -3.39
CA GLY A 267 -5.61 14.30 -2.60
C GLY A 267 -4.74 15.30 -3.36
N GLU A 268 -3.76 14.83 -4.15
CA GLU A 268 -2.90 15.72 -4.96
C GLU A 268 -3.67 16.34 -6.12
N CYS A 269 -4.58 15.61 -6.77
CA CYS A 269 -5.46 16.17 -7.81
C CYS A 269 -6.30 17.31 -7.23
N ALA A 270 -6.98 17.08 -6.09
CA ALA A 270 -7.79 18.10 -5.45
C ALA A 270 -6.95 19.31 -4.98
N ALA A 271 -5.77 19.06 -4.40
CA ALA A 271 -4.87 20.12 -3.95
C ALA A 271 -4.28 20.96 -5.09
N THR A 272 -4.43 20.52 -6.34
CA THR A 272 -3.98 21.19 -7.55
C THR A 272 -5.13 21.68 -8.42
N GLY A 273 -6.36 21.71 -7.89
CA GLY A 273 -7.55 22.21 -8.59
C GLY A 273 -8.15 21.24 -9.61
N GLY A 274 -7.65 20.00 -9.65
CA GLY A 274 -8.18 18.93 -10.51
C GLY A 274 -9.06 17.95 -9.75
N GLN A 275 -9.32 16.80 -10.36
CA GLN A 275 -10.22 15.78 -9.84
C GLN A 275 -9.76 14.37 -10.22
N LEU A 276 -9.98 13.43 -9.30
CA LEU A 276 -9.87 12.00 -9.59
C LEU A 276 -11.28 11.40 -9.71
N HIS A 277 -11.60 10.92 -10.91
CA HIS A 277 -12.84 10.22 -11.23
C HIS A 277 -12.71 8.72 -11.07
N LYS A 278 -13.83 8.06 -10.75
CA LYS A 278 -13.91 6.62 -10.62
C LYS A 278 -14.82 6.04 -11.70
N ALA A 279 -14.29 5.13 -12.49
CA ALA A 279 -15.02 4.47 -13.57
C ALA A 279 -15.55 3.09 -13.13
N GLY A 280 -16.84 2.84 -13.31
CA GLY A 280 -17.46 1.56 -12.96
C GLY A 280 -16.88 0.39 -13.77
N THR A 281 -16.33 -0.60 -13.06
CA THR A 281 -15.67 -1.78 -13.68
C THR A 281 -16.58 -2.60 -14.60
N ARG A 282 -17.89 -2.60 -14.36
CA ARG A 282 -18.86 -3.32 -15.21
C ARG A 282 -19.24 -2.56 -16.48
N SER A 283 -19.32 -1.24 -16.42
CA SER A 283 -19.76 -0.43 -17.55
C SER A 283 -18.64 -0.19 -18.55
N THR A 284 -17.39 -0.11 -18.10
CA THR A 284 -16.23 0.13 -18.96
C THR A 284 -15.45 -1.15 -19.28
N ALA A 285 -15.33 -2.07 -18.32
CA ALA A 285 -14.59 -3.33 -18.44
C ALA A 285 -13.22 -3.15 -19.15
N MET A 286 -12.43 -2.17 -18.70
CA MET A 286 -11.26 -1.66 -19.43
C MET A 286 -10.16 -2.71 -19.59
N SER A 287 -9.92 -3.51 -18.55
CA SER A 287 -9.01 -4.66 -18.65
C SER A 287 -9.42 -5.71 -19.70
N GLN A 288 -10.66 -5.71 -20.16
CA GLN A 288 -11.22 -6.68 -21.13
C GLN A 288 -11.45 -6.08 -22.52
N HIS A 289 -11.33 -4.77 -22.71
CA HIS A 289 -11.52 -4.13 -24.00
C HIS A 289 -10.19 -3.70 -24.62
N CYS A 290 -10.20 -3.52 -25.94
CA CYS A 290 -9.14 -2.86 -26.69
C CYS A 290 -9.52 -1.40 -26.94
N LEU A 291 -8.52 -0.56 -27.23
CA LEU A 291 -8.71 0.81 -27.74
C LEU A 291 -9.58 0.85 -29.01
N CYS A 292 -9.67 -0.25 -29.76
CA CYS A 292 -10.55 -0.34 -30.94
C CYS A 292 -12.02 -0.66 -30.65
N GLY A 293 -12.43 -0.75 -29.38
CA GLY A 293 -13.81 -1.11 -28.99
C GLY A 293 -14.08 -2.60 -28.89
N LYS A 294 -13.21 -3.46 -29.42
CA LYS A 294 -13.40 -4.91 -29.36
C LYS A 294 -13.09 -5.46 -27.98
N ARG A 295 -13.95 -6.37 -27.53
CA ARG A 295 -13.75 -7.11 -26.28
C ARG A 295 -12.78 -8.27 -26.53
N VAL A 296 -11.70 -8.30 -25.77
CA VAL A 296 -10.67 -9.33 -25.79
C VAL A 296 -10.68 -10.02 -24.41
N PRO A 297 -11.35 -11.16 -24.24
CA PRO A 297 -11.40 -11.87 -22.96
C PRO A 297 -10.00 -12.23 -22.45
N LYS A 298 -9.69 -11.83 -21.23
CA LYS A 298 -8.39 -12.05 -20.59
C LYS A 298 -8.57 -12.41 -19.12
N THR A 299 -7.84 -13.43 -18.68
CA THR A 299 -7.70 -13.77 -17.26
C THR A 299 -6.79 -12.76 -16.55
N LEU A 300 -6.83 -12.74 -15.21
CA LEU A 300 -5.94 -11.88 -14.42
C LEU A 300 -4.45 -12.19 -14.65
N THR A 301 -4.13 -13.45 -14.96
CA THR A 301 -2.76 -13.91 -15.27
C THR A 301 -2.28 -13.50 -16.65
N GLN A 302 -3.18 -13.18 -17.57
CA GLN A 302 -2.80 -12.66 -18.89
C GLN A 302 -2.49 -11.17 -18.76
N ARG A 303 -1.18 -10.86 -18.76
CA ARG A 303 -0.63 -9.51 -18.57
C ARG A 303 -0.35 -8.77 -19.88
N ILE A 304 -0.39 -9.48 -21.00
CA ILE A 304 -0.23 -8.93 -22.33
C ILE A 304 -1.59 -8.85 -22.99
N HIS A 305 -1.90 -7.67 -23.53
CA HIS A 305 -3.00 -7.44 -24.44
C HIS A 305 -2.55 -7.76 -25.86
N HIS A 306 -3.31 -8.60 -26.56
CA HIS A 306 -3.18 -8.85 -27.99
C HIS A 306 -4.58 -8.79 -28.60
N CYS A 307 -4.83 -7.79 -29.44
CA CYS A 307 -6.11 -7.61 -30.10
C CYS A 307 -6.12 -8.29 -31.48
N PRO A 308 -6.90 -9.36 -31.69
CA PRO A 308 -6.96 -10.03 -32.99
C PRO A 308 -7.60 -9.15 -34.08
N ASP A 309 -8.48 -8.21 -33.71
CA ASP A 309 -9.19 -7.37 -34.67
C ASP A 309 -8.33 -6.22 -35.22
N CYS A 310 -7.47 -5.63 -34.39
CA CYS A 310 -6.72 -4.43 -34.77
C CYS A 310 -5.21 -4.53 -34.58
N GLY A 311 -4.71 -5.71 -34.20
CA GLY A 311 -3.28 -6.00 -34.05
C GLY A 311 -2.59 -5.34 -32.86
N LEU A 312 -3.31 -4.58 -32.02
CA LEU A 312 -2.69 -3.89 -30.88
C LEU A 312 -2.08 -4.91 -29.90
N HIS A 313 -0.80 -4.73 -29.58
CA HIS A 313 -0.05 -5.65 -28.73
C HIS A 313 0.75 -4.89 -27.65
N GLY A 314 0.45 -5.07 -26.36
CA GLY A 314 1.16 -4.35 -25.30
C GLY A 314 0.81 -4.81 -23.89
N ASP A 315 1.36 -4.15 -22.86
CA ASP A 315 1.00 -4.44 -21.47
C ASP A 315 -0.50 -4.14 -21.23
N ARG A 316 -1.20 -5.11 -20.62
CA ARG A 316 -2.64 -5.02 -20.39
C ARG A 316 -3.02 -3.83 -19.51
N ASP A 317 -2.23 -3.54 -18.48
CA ASP A 317 -2.55 -2.48 -17.54
C ASP A 317 -2.30 -1.10 -18.20
N ILE A 318 -1.32 -0.99 -19.09
CA ILE A 318 -1.12 0.23 -19.91
C ILE A 318 -2.30 0.44 -20.86
N VAL A 319 -2.78 -0.62 -21.55
CA VAL A 319 -3.99 -0.52 -22.39
C VAL A 319 -5.22 -0.14 -21.56
N SER A 320 -5.35 -0.71 -20.36
CA SER A 320 -6.43 -0.38 -19.42
C SER A 320 -6.36 1.08 -18.96
N ALA A 321 -5.17 1.58 -18.61
CA ALA A 321 -4.93 2.97 -18.26
C ALA A 321 -5.24 3.91 -19.43
N ALA A 322 -4.87 3.56 -20.66
CA ALA A 322 -5.20 4.35 -21.84
C ALA A 322 -6.72 4.42 -22.08
N LEU A 323 -7.44 3.30 -21.90
CA LEU A 323 -8.90 3.30 -21.93
C LEU A 323 -9.50 4.17 -20.82
N ALA A 324 -8.93 4.16 -19.61
CA ALA A 324 -9.36 5.01 -18.52
C ALA A 324 -9.22 6.51 -18.84
N ALA A 325 -8.20 6.90 -19.59
CA ALA A 325 -8.01 8.29 -20.04
C ALA A 325 -9.09 8.74 -21.04
N CYS A 326 -9.79 7.80 -21.69
CA CYS A 326 -10.90 8.05 -22.60
C CYS A 326 -12.28 7.94 -21.94
N VAL A 327 -12.36 7.72 -20.62
CA VAL A 327 -13.65 7.61 -19.95
C VAL A 327 -14.32 8.98 -19.85
N THR A 328 -15.61 9.00 -20.15
CA THR A 328 -16.52 10.10 -19.86
C THR A 328 -17.56 9.63 -18.85
N LEU A 329 -17.96 10.54 -17.96
CA LEU A 329 -19.03 10.32 -16.99
C LEU A 329 -20.13 11.34 -17.26
N THR A 330 -21.38 10.90 -17.31
CA THR A 330 -22.52 11.84 -17.31
C THR A 330 -22.77 12.41 -15.93
N ASP A 331 -22.41 11.65 -14.89
CA ASP A 331 -22.39 12.08 -13.49
C ASP A 331 -21.01 11.72 -12.89
N PRO A 332 -20.15 12.71 -12.59
CA PRO A 332 -18.82 12.49 -12.01
C PRO A 332 -18.82 11.73 -10.66
N ASP A 333 -19.94 11.77 -9.92
CA ASP A 333 -20.08 11.14 -8.60
C ASP A 333 -20.70 9.74 -8.66
N ASP A 334 -21.23 9.31 -9.82
CA ASP A 334 -21.74 7.96 -10.05
C ASP A 334 -20.85 7.18 -11.05
N PRO A 335 -19.98 6.28 -10.56
CA PRO A 335 -19.12 5.45 -11.40
C PRO A 335 -19.86 4.62 -12.45
N ARG A 336 -21.15 4.31 -12.26
CA ARG A 336 -21.95 3.51 -13.19
C ARG A 336 -22.25 4.26 -14.49
N THR A 337 -22.15 5.58 -14.49
CA THR A 337 -22.35 6.41 -15.68
C THR A 337 -21.14 6.42 -16.60
N ALA A 338 -20.00 5.91 -16.15
CA ALA A 338 -18.78 5.85 -16.93
C ALA A 338 -18.97 5.07 -18.24
N ARG A 339 -18.56 5.69 -19.36
CA ARG A 339 -18.49 5.09 -20.69
C ARG A 339 -17.14 5.42 -21.31
N VAL A 340 -16.61 4.51 -22.13
CA VAL A 340 -15.40 4.77 -22.90
C VAL A 340 -15.77 5.53 -24.17
N ASP A 341 -15.15 6.68 -24.41
CA ASP A 341 -15.18 7.33 -25.72
C ASP A 341 -14.24 6.58 -26.67
N TYR A 342 -14.81 5.69 -27.47
CA TYR A 342 -14.03 4.91 -28.41
C TYR A 342 -13.50 5.71 -29.59
N ARG A 343 -14.08 6.88 -29.92
CA ARG A 343 -13.49 7.75 -30.96
C ARG A 343 -12.14 8.25 -30.50
N LEU A 344 -12.08 8.70 -29.25
CA LEU A 344 -10.84 9.11 -28.60
C LEU A 344 -9.88 7.92 -28.40
N ALA A 345 -10.38 6.77 -27.94
CA ALA A 345 -9.55 5.57 -27.75
C ALA A 345 -8.91 5.09 -29.07
N HIS A 346 -9.65 5.16 -30.18
CA HIS A 346 -9.11 4.87 -31.50
C HIS A 346 -7.95 5.80 -31.87
N ALA A 347 -8.03 7.09 -31.52
CA ALA A 347 -6.95 8.05 -31.77
C ALA A 347 -5.69 7.76 -30.93
N LEU A 348 -5.87 7.35 -29.66
CA LEU A 348 -4.75 6.93 -28.80
C LEU A 348 -3.98 5.71 -29.32
N ARG A 349 -4.63 4.86 -30.14
CA ARG A 349 -4.02 3.63 -30.66
C ARG A 349 -2.75 3.92 -31.45
N ALA A 350 -2.72 4.99 -32.23
CA ALA A 350 -1.55 5.35 -33.04
C ALA A 350 -0.35 5.71 -32.13
N GLY A 351 -0.59 6.48 -31.07
CA GLY A 351 0.45 6.84 -30.08
C GLY A 351 1.00 5.63 -29.32
N LEU A 352 0.15 4.67 -28.99
CA LEU A 352 0.60 3.46 -28.29
C LEU A 352 1.37 2.50 -29.23
N ALA A 353 0.97 2.41 -30.51
CA ALA A 353 1.67 1.60 -31.50
C ALA A 353 3.06 2.17 -31.86
N SER A 354 3.20 3.49 -32.01
CA SER A 354 4.48 4.13 -32.32
C SER A 354 5.50 3.97 -31.19
N GLN A 355 5.05 4.00 -29.93
CA GLN A 355 5.91 3.70 -28.78
C GLN A 355 6.42 2.25 -28.80
N GLN A 356 5.59 1.29 -29.21
CA GLN A 356 5.98 -0.12 -29.31
C GLN A 356 6.98 -0.35 -30.44
N GLU A 357 6.81 0.30 -31.59
CA GLU A 357 7.78 0.25 -32.69
C GLU A 357 9.13 0.83 -32.28
N TRP A 358 9.12 1.93 -31.52
CA TRP A 358 10.33 2.53 -30.97
C TRP A 358 11.01 1.60 -29.96
N GLU A 359 10.31 1.09 -28.94
CA GLU A 359 10.87 0.15 -27.96
C GLU A 359 11.38 -1.15 -28.63
N GLY A 360 10.67 -1.64 -29.64
CA GLY A 360 11.08 -2.79 -30.44
C GLY A 360 12.31 -2.52 -31.32
N SER A 361 12.51 -1.27 -31.75
CA SER A 361 13.68 -0.84 -32.52
C SER A 361 14.90 -0.60 -31.64
N VAL A 362 14.74 0.01 -30.46
CA VAL A 362 15.85 0.25 -29.51
C VAL A 362 16.38 -1.07 -28.95
N ASN A 363 15.49 -2.06 -28.74
CA ASN A 363 15.87 -3.41 -28.34
C ASN A 363 16.35 -4.31 -29.51
N ARG A 364 16.32 -3.82 -30.76
CA ARG A 364 16.90 -4.51 -31.93
C ARG A 364 18.36 -4.12 -32.10
N HIS A 365 19.17 -4.30 -31.05
CA HIS A 365 20.61 -4.43 -31.24
C HIS A 365 20.87 -5.84 -31.77
N GLN A 366 21.03 -5.93 -33.08
CA GLN A 366 21.42 -7.14 -33.78
C GLN A 366 22.84 -7.51 -33.32
N PRO A 367 23.06 -8.66 -32.68
CA PRO A 367 24.43 -9.08 -32.37
C PRO A 367 25.17 -9.29 -33.70
N PRO A 368 26.44 -8.86 -33.83
CA PRO A 368 27.20 -9.10 -35.04
C PRO A 368 27.29 -10.61 -35.31
N ALA A 369 27.20 -10.98 -36.58
CA ALA A 369 27.38 -12.37 -37.01
C ALA A 369 28.76 -12.85 -36.54
N SER A 370 28.79 -13.89 -35.71
CA SER A 370 30.03 -14.50 -35.23
C SER A 370 30.48 -15.58 -36.23
N PRO A 371 31.74 -15.58 -36.68
CA PRO A 371 32.34 -16.75 -37.32
C PRO A 371 32.75 -17.78 -36.25
N ASP A 372 32.98 -19.00 -36.74
CA ASP A 372 33.12 -20.28 -36.04
C ASP A 372 33.89 -20.38 -34.72
N ALA A 373 33.51 -21.47 -34.01
CA ALA A 373 34.28 -22.32 -33.11
C ALA A 373 34.49 -21.88 -31.64
N GLY A 374 34.10 -22.79 -30.73
CA GLY A 374 34.68 -22.85 -29.37
C GLY A 374 33.67 -23.07 -28.25
N SER A 375 33.46 -24.33 -27.89
CA SER A 375 32.73 -24.79 -26.71
C SER A 375 33.11 -24.05 -25.41
N ALA A 376 32.13 -23.40 -24.76
CA ALA A 376 32.14 -23.18 -23.32
C ALA A 376 30.71 -23.06 -22.78
N ARG A 377 30.38 -23.90 -21.79
CA ARG A 377 29.10 -23.88 -21.06
C ARG A 377 29.02 -22.62 -20.20
N THR A 378 28.03 -21.78 -20.45
CA THR A 378 27.62 -20.70 -19.54
C THR A 378 26.10 -20.66 -19.42
N GLY A 379 25.65 -20.52 -18.16
CA GLY A 379 24.29 -20.77 -17.73
C GLY A 379 23.23 -19.89 -18.39
N SER A 380 22.11 -20.54 -18.72
CA SER A 380 20.86 -19.91 -19.11
C SER A 380 20.39 -18.92 -18.06
N HIS A 381 20.54 -17.63 -18.34
CA HIS A 381 19.82 -16.57 -17.65
C HIS A 381 18.34 -16.64 -18.05
N HIS A 382 17.53 -17.29 -17.21
CA HIS A 382 16.09 -17.10 -17.26
C HIS A 382 15.75 -15.69 -16.79
N PRO A 383 14.87 -14.94 -17.49
CA PRO A 383 14.30 -13.71 -16.95
C PRO A 383 13.57 -14.02 -15.65
N VAL A 384 13.87 -13.25 -14.62
CA VAL A 384 13.27 -13.40 -13.29
C VAL A 384 11.78 -13.05 -13.40
N ALA A 385 10.95 -14.05 -13.12
CA ALA A 385 9.50 -13.98 -13.04
C ALA A 385 9.01 -12.85 -12.12
N SER A 386 8.00 -12.07 -12.56
CA SER A 386 7.35 -11.04 -11.73
C SER A 386 6.70 -11.66 -10.49
N ALA A 387 6.54 -10.89 -9.40
CA ALA A 387 6.02 -11.41 -8.12
C ALA A 387 4.58 -11.97 -8.17
N GLU A 388 3.80 -11.72 -9.24
CA GLU A 388 2.53 -12.42 -9.52
C GLU A 388 2.75 -13.87 -10.04
N GLN A 389 3.84 -14.14 -10.78
CA GLN A 389 4.26 -15.51 -11.12
C GLN A 389 4.84 -16.25 -9.90
N ALA A 390 5.46 -15.54 -8.95
CA ALA A 390 5.80 -16.11 -7.63
C ALA A 390 4.55 -16.33 -6.74
N ALA A 391 3.38 -15.83 -7.16
CA ALA A 391 2.10 -15.98 -6.49
C ALA A 391 1.18 -17.03 -7.16
N LEU A 392 1.74 -17.96 -7.95
CA LEU A 392 1.02 -19.08 -8.57
C LEU A 392 0.51 -20.08 -7.52
N GLY A 393 -0.61 -19.70 -6.93
CA GLY A 393 -1.62 -20.62 -6.45
C GLY A 393 -2.94 -19.88 -6.51
N PRO A 394 -4.01 -20.44 -7.08
CA PRO A 394 -5.35 -19.94 -6.79
C PRO A 394 -5.51 -19.84 -5.26
N PRO A 395 -6.32 -18.90 -4.74
CA PRO A 395 -6.57 -18.84 -3.30
C PRO A 395 -6.94 -20.26 -2.85
N PRO A 396 -6.37 -20.80 -1.76
CA PRO A 396 -6.72 -22.15 -1.33
C PRO A 396 -8.23 -22.18 -1.17
N ASN A 397 -8.91 -22.94 -2.04
CA ASN A 397 -10.31 -23.30 -1.87
C ASN A 397 -10.43 -23.77 -0.43
N ARG A 398 -11.16 -23.01 0.38
CA ARG A 398 -11.58 -23.50 1.68
C ARG A 398 -12.80 -24.37 1.38
N PRO A 399 -12.74 -25.71 1.50
CA PRO A 399 -13.96 -26.47 1.62
C PRO A 399 -14.52 -26.08 2.99
N GLY A 400 -15.58 -25.28 2.96
CA GLY A 400 -16.22 -24.77 4.17
C GLY A 400 -17.60 -24.30 3.81
N THR A 401 -18.58 -25.16 4.06
CA THR A 401 -20.02 -24.93 4.04
C THR A 401 -20.38 -23.58 4.68
N PRO A 402 -21.47 -22.90 4.28
CA PRO A 402 -21.81 -21.57 4.77
C PRO A 402 -22.26 -21.63 6.23
N GLY A 403 -21.30 -21.55 7.15
CA GLY A 403 -21.50 -21.47 8.59
C GLY A 403 -21.57 -20.01 9.05
N ARG A 404 -22.67 -19.69 9.71
CA ARG A 404 -23.05 -18.39 10.29
C ARG A 404 -21.92 -17.75 11.12
N ARG A 405 -21.73 -16.45 10.85
CA ARG A 405 -20.99 -15.40 11.58
C ARG A 405 -20.44 -15.76 12.97
N GLY A 406 -19.11 -15.69 13.11
CA GLY A 406 -18.42 -15.49 14.39
C GLY A 406 -17.50 -14.26 14.32
N PRO A 407 -17.54 -13.32 15.28
CA PRO A 407 -16.69 -12.13 15.27
C PRO A 407 -15.28 -12.53 15.69
N SER A 408 -14.42 -12.85 14.72
CA SER A 408 -12.98 -13.03 14.94
C SER A 408 -12.35 -11.69 15.30
N ARG A 409 -12.48 -11.29 16.57
CA ARG A 409 -11.71 -10.21 17.21
C ARG A 409 -10.28 -10.71 17.48
N LYS A 410 -9.55 -11.01 16.40
CA LYS A 410 -8.09 -10.87 16.41
C LYS A 410 -7.83 -9.39 16.68
N GLN A 411 -6.80 -9.09 17.47
CA GLN A 411 -6.48 -7.71 17.90
C GLN A 411 -6.71 -6.72 16.76
N PRO A 412 -7.38 -5.58 16.99
CA PRO A 412 -7.41 -4.54 15.99
C PRO A 412 -5.95 -4.17 15.71
N ALA A 413 -5.53 -4.32 14.44
CA ALA A 413 -4.53 -3.41 13.92
C ALA A 413 -5.02 -1.99 14.28
N PRO A 414 -4.16 -1.08 14.75
CA PRO A 414 -4.59 0.28 15.03
C PRO A 414 -5.27 0.81 13.77
N LYS A 415 -6.59 1.01 13.85
CA LYS A 415 -7.35 1.76 12.87
C LYS A 415 -6.81 3.19 12.96
N LEU A 416 -5.86 3.54 12.11
CA LEU A 416 -5.68 4.92 11.70
C LEU A 416 -6.77 5.19 10.66
N ILE A 417 -7.95 5.50 11.17
CA ILE A 417 -8.97 6.21 10.41
C ILE A 417 -8.68 7.68 10.67
N GLY A 418 -8.42 8.42 9.60
CA GLY A 418 -8.45 9.87 9.61
C GLY A 418 -9.88 10.36 9.84
N ALA A 419 -9.97 11.39 10.68
CA ALA A 419 -11.01 12.39 10.76
C ALA A 419 -10.25 13.59 11.38
N ALA A 420 -10.15 14.77 10.80
CA ALA A 420 -10.68 15.34 9.57
C ALA A 420 -9.53 15.90 8.73
#